data_AF-A0A414NVI9-F1
#
_entry.id   AF-A0A414NVI9-F1
#
_cell.length_a   1.000
_cell.length_b   1.000
_cell.length_c   1.000
_cell.angle_alpha   90.00
_cell.angle_beta   90.00
_cell.angle_gamma   90.00
#
_symmetry.space_group_name_H-M   'P 1'
#
loop_
_entity.id
_entity.type
_entity.pdbx_description
1 polymer ?
#
loop_
_entity_poly.entity_id
_entity_poly.type
_entity_poly.pdbx_seq_one_letter_code
_entity_poly.pdbx_strand_id
1 'polypeptide(L)'
;MTLFAIYKAYFVILLHIHACYNKTIASKKERVTGMMIVRIYKVEKQEYMVMDGTTGFMPGAAAIRLLAHRRFGVGADRVLVFTGSEEIPSFKAFTADGEEQEMQEVDYAALAKVKEDFEVHLTDSFVRRLRAADSAKMAAAC
;
A
#
# COMPACT_ATOMS: atom_id res chain seq x y z
N MET A 1 1.40 30.71 -17.76
CA MET A 1 0.91 30.65 -16.37
C MET A 1 0.41 29.25 -15.96
N THR A 2 0.92 28.17 -16.55
CA THR A 2 0.51 26.79 -16.26
C THR A 2 1.57 26.00 -15.48
N LEU A 3 2.85 26.32 -15.66
CA LEU A 3 3.97 25.62 -15.01
C LEU A 3 3.98 25.79 -13.48
N PHE A 4 3.69 26.99 -12.98
CA PHE A 4 3.67 27.30 -11.53
C PHE A 4 2.51 26.62 -10.79
N ALA A 5 1.34 26.45 -11.44
CA ALA A 5 0.20 25.77 -10.84
C ALA A 5 0.45 24.26 -10.73
N ILE A 6 1.04 23.66 -11.76
CA ILE A 6 1.47 22.26 -11.75
C ILE A 6 2.53 22.05 -10.66
N TYR A 7 3.56 22.89 -10.57
CA TYR A 7 4.58 22.79 -9.52
C TYR A 7 4.00 22.94 -8.11
N LYS A 8 3.02 23.83 -7.92
CA LYS A 8 2.37 24.03 -6.61
C LYS A 8 1.50 22.82 -6.23
N ALA A 9 0.78 22.23 -7.18
CA ALA A 9 0.04 21.00 -6.96
C ALA A 9 0.98 19.83 -6.63
N TYR A 10 2.06 19.65 -7.39
CA TYR A 10 3.10 18.66 -7.11
C TYR A 10 3.76 18.88 -5.75
N PHE A 11 4.06 20.12 -5.36
CA PHE A 11 4.68 20.43 -4.06
C PHE A 11 3.72 20.17 -2.88
N VAL A 12 2.43 20.47 -3.05
CA VAL A 12 1.39 20.15 -2.05
C VAL A 12 1.21 18.65 -1.94
N ILE A 13 1.18 17.92 -3.07
CA ILE A 13 1.13 16.46 -3.10
C ILE A 13 2.39 15.90 -2.42
N LEU A 14 3.59 16.36 -2.76
CA LEU A 14 4.85 15.92 -2.15
C LEU A 14 4.88 16.17 -0.64
N LEU A 15 4.41 17.33 -0.17
CA LEU A 15 4.28 17.64 1.26
C LEU A 15 3.24 16.76 1.96
N HIS A 16 2.11 16.49 1.32
CA HIS A 16 1.11 15.57 1.86
C HIS A 16 1.66 14.16 1.92
N ILE A 17 2.37 13.69 0.89
CA ILE A 17 2.98 12.38 0.89
C ILE A 17 4.11 12.32 1.93
N HIS A 18 4.92 13.37 2.13
CA HIS A 18 5.95 13.40 3.17
C HIS A 18 5.36 13.46 4.59
N ALA A 19 4.23 14.15 4.78
CA ALA A 19 3.49 14.17 6.05
C ALA A 19 2.75 12.85 6.31
N CYS A 20 2.24 12.18 5.27
CA CYS A 20 1.70 10.84 5.34
C CYS A 20 2.82 9.85 5.65
N TYR A 21 3.94 9.86 4.92
CA TYR A 21 5.13 9.05 5.17
C TYR A 21 5.60 9.16 6.62
N ASN A 22 5.76 10.39 7.12
CA ASN A 22 6.28 10.66 8.46
C ASN A 22 5.27 10.35 9.59
N LYS A 23 3.99 10.07 9.28
CA LYS A 23 2.99 9.64 10.27
C LYS A 23 2.64 8.16 10.16
N THR A 24 2.53 7.65 8.93
CA THR A 24 2.15 6.27 8.64
C THR A 24 3.34 5.34 8.77
N ILE A 25 4.53 5.68 8.27
CA ILE A 25 5.71 4.78 8.31
C ILE A 25 6.60 5.11 9.53
N ALA A 26 6.88 6.38 9.81
CA ALA A 26 7.81 6.76 10.88
C ALA A 26 7.30 6.48 12.31
N SER A 27 6.00 6.27 12.51
CA SER A 27 5.44 5.85 13.81
C SER A 27 5.89 4.46 14.27
N LYS A 28 6.63 3.69 13.46
CA LYS A 28 7.01 2.32 13.82
C LYS A 28 8.45 1.94 13.42
N LYS A 29 9.40 2.83 13.71
CA LYS A 29 10.82 2.43 13.84
C LYS A 29 11.06 1.47 15.04
N GLU A 30 10.02 1.20 15.84
CA GLU A 30 10.04 0.27 16.97
C GLU A 30 9.47 -1.12 16.59
N ARG A 31 10.40 -2.01 16.23
CA ARG A 31 10.40 -3.48 16.35
C ARG A 31 9.06 -4.24 16.31
N VAL A 32 8.86 -5.02 15.24
CA VAL A 32 8.72 -6.49 15.32
C VAL A 32 9.53 -7.09 14.16
N THR A 33 10.61 -7.78 14.47
CA THR A 33 11.40 -8.54 13.49
C THR A 33 10.53 -9.61 12.84
N GLY A 34 10.19 -9.43 11.56
CA GLY A 34 9.72 -10.49 10.65
C GLY A 34 8.26 -10.45 10.20
N MET A 35 7.36 -9.77 10.93
CA MET A 35 5.93 -9.76 10.59
C MET A 35 5.55 -8.61 9.66
N MET A 36 4.92 -8.96 8.53
CA MET A 36 4.38 -7.98 7.59
C MET A 36 3.11 -7.35 8.17
N ILE A 37 3.04 -6.03 8.21
CA ILE A 37 1.90 -5.28 8.76
C ILE A 37 1.18 -4.59 7.61
N VAL A 38 -0.15 -4.71 7.58
CA VAL A 38 -1.01 -3.98 6.66
C VAL A 38 -2.03 -3.16 7.45
N ARG A 39 -2.35 -1.97 6.96
CA ARG A 39 -3.29 -1.06 7.64
C ARG A 39 -4.50 -0.80 6.75
N ILE A 40 -5.68 -0.86 7.34
CA ILE A 40 -6.93 -0.66 6.63
C ILE A 40 -7.50 0.71 6.99
N TYR A 41 -7.80 1.49 5.96
CA TYR A 41 -8.46 2.78 6.03
C TYR A 41 -9.81 2.67 5.33
N LYS A 42 -10.85 3.10 6.02
CA LYS A 42 -12.19 3.27 5.47
C LYS A 42 -12.37 4.74 5.12
N VAL A 43 -12.51 5.01 3.83
CA VAL A 43 -12.88 6.32 3.31
C VAL A 43 -14.19 6.13 2.55
N GLU A 44 -15.20 6.88 2.98
CA GLU A 44 -16.57 6.74 2.49
C GLU A 44 -17.12 5.29 2.60
N LYS A 45 -17.19 4.58 1.49
CA LYS A 45 -17.67 3.19 1.36
C LYS A 45 -16.61 2.22 0.84
N GLN A 46 -15.37 2.68 0.71
CA GLN A 46 -14.29 1.88 0.13
C GLN A 46 -13.22 1.57 1.17
N GLU A 47 -12.75 0.32 1.13
CA GLU A 47 -11.70 -0.18 2.03
C GLU A 47 -10.34 -0.12 1.33
N TYR A 48 -9.44 0.69 1.88
CA TYR A 48 -8.08 0.89 1.41
C TYR A 48 -7.10 0.16 2.31
N MET A 49 -6.25 -0.68 1.73
CA MET A 49 -5.17 -1.32 2.45
C MET A 49 -3.85 -0.65 2.11
N VAL A 50 -3.11 -0.21 3.12
CA VAL A 50 -1.79 0.39 2.95
C VAL A 50 -0.75 -0.54 3.55
N MET A 51 0.34 -0.78 2.82
CA MET A 51 1.46 -1.58 3.29
C MET A 51 2.80 -1.03 2.81
N ASP A 52 3.85 -1.40 3.53
CA ASP A 52 5.22 -1.08 3.15
C ASP A 52 5.80 -2.20 2.26
N GLY A 53 6.07 -1.88 1.00
CA GLY A 53 6.70 -2.78 0.04
C GLY A 53 8.23 -2.76 0.07
N THR A 54 8.83 -1.81 0.80
CA THR A 54 10.29 -1.64 0.91
C THR A 54 10.90 -2.57 1.96
N THR A 55 10.12 -2.95 2.97
CA THR A 55 10.55 -3.84 4.06
C THR A 55 10.35 -5.31 3.69
N GLY A 56 11.18 -5.82 2.77
CA GLY A 56 11.47 -7.25 2.60
C GLY A 56 10.53 -8.08 1.70
N PHE A 57 9.37 -7.55 1.28
CA PHE A 57 8.52 -8.18 0.25
C PHE A 57 7.68 -7.16 -0.50
N MET A 58 7.94 -7.00 -1.79
CA MET A 58 7.08 -6.27 -2.71
C MET A 58 6.09 -7.26 -3.35
N PRO A 59 4.79 -7.21 -3.02
CA PRO A 59 3.81 -8.11 -3.61
C PRO A 59 3.60 -7.82 -5.10
N GLY A 60 3.55 -8.88 -5.89
CA GLY A 60 3.09 -8.84 -7.28
C GLY A 60 1.57 -8.94 -7.37
N ALA A 61 1.05 -8.92 -8.60
CA ALA A 61 -0.38 -8.95 -8.87
C ALA A 61 -1.11 -10.15 -8.24
N ALA A 62 -0.47 -11.33 -8.17
CA ALA A 62 -1.10 -12.52 -7.61
C ALA A 62 -1.17 -12.47 -6.08
N ALA A 63 -0.11 -11.99 -5.43
CA ALA A 63 -0.13 -11.70 -4.00
C ALA A 63 -1.16 -10.63 -3.65
N ILE A 64 -1.25 -9.53 -4.42
CA ILE A 64 -2.27 -8.50 -4.20
C ILE A 64 -3.69 -9.08 -4.31
N ARG A 65 -3.97 -9.89 -5.33
CA ARG A 65 -5.26 -10.60 -5.46
C ARG A 65 -5.60 -11.41 -4.23
N LEU A 66 -4.65 -12.23 -3.76
CA LEU A 66 -4.85 -13.07 -2.58
C LEU A 66 -5.04 -12.22 -1.32
N LEU A 67 -4.28 -11.13 -1.18
CA LEU A 67 -4.32 -10.22 -0.05
C LEU A 67 -5.66 -9.46 0.03
N ALA A 68 -6.15 -8.96 -1.10
CA ALA A 68 -7.40 -8.22 -1.23
C ALA A 68 -8.65 -9.13 -1.19
N HIS A 69 -8.49 -10.45 -1.32
CA HIS A 69 -9.61 -11.37 -1.32
C HIS A 69 -10.33 -11.44 0.04
N ARG A 70 -11.60 -11.01 0.11
CA ARG A 70 -12.37 -10.91 1.38
C ARG A 70 -12.54 -12.21 2.16
N ARG A 71 -12.50 -13.38 1.50
CA ARG A 71 -12.66 -14.70 2.16
C ARG A 71 -11.35 -15.39 2.55
N PHE A 72 -10.27 -15.10 1.84
CA PHE A 72 -9.03 -15.89 1.91
C PHE A 72 -7.79 -15.04 2.27
N GLY A 73 -7.91 -13.72 2.15
CA GLY A 73 -6.96 -12.73 2.61
C GLY A 73 -7.59 -11.77 3.61
N VAL A 74 -7.09 -10.54 3.62
CA VAL A 74 -7.52 -9.49 4.57
C VAL A 74 -8.81 -8.82 4.09
N GLY A 75 -8.97 -8.66 2.78
CA GLY A 75 -10.12 -7.96 2.20
C GLY A 75 -9.86 -6.46 2.08
N ALA A 76 -9.83 -5.97 0.84
CA ALA A 76 -9.82 -4.54 0.53
C ALA A 76 -10.29 -4.33 -0.91
N ASP A 77 -10.80 -3.14 -1.19
CA ASP A 77 -11.19 -2.76 -2.55
C ASP A 77 -10.00 -2.15 -3.31
N ARG A 78 -9.10 -1.48 -2.57
CA ARG A 78 -7.84 -0.93 -3.08
C ARG A 78 -6.67 -1.26 -2.18
N VAL A 79 -5.52 -1.52 -2.77
CA VAL A 79 -4.26 -1.76 -2.06
C VAL A 79 -3.22 -0.74 -2.50
N LEU A 80 -2.69 0.03 -1.56
CA LEU A 80 -1.63 1.01 -1.75
C LEU A 80 -0.35 0.44 -1.16
N VAL A 81 0.66 0.26 -2.01
CA VAL A 81 1.96 -0.25 -1.60
C VAL A 81 2.96 0.89 -1.65
N PHE A 82 3.57 1.20 -0.52
CA PHE A 82 4.67 2.14 -0.47
C PHE A 82 5.91 1.53 -1.13
N THR A 83 6.44 2.23 -2.12
CA THR A 83 7.63 1.82 -2.91
C THR A 83 8.73 2.87 -2.92
N GLY A 84 8.50 4.02 -2.29
CA GLY A 84 9.44 5.14 -2.26
C GLY A 84 10.49 5.03 -1.17
N SER A 85 11.20 6.13 -0.94
CA SER A 85 12.10 6.33 0.18
C SER A 85 11.60 7.45 1.10
N GLU A 86 12.26 7.68 2.23
CA GLU A 86 11.92 8.82 3.10
C GLU A 86 12.01 10.15 2.35
N GLU A 87 12.97 10.27 1.43
CA GLU A 87 13.26 11.49 0.67
C GLU A 87 12.30 11.67 -0.52
N ILE A 88 11.90 10.59 -1.17
CA ILE A 88 10.99 10.59 -2.31
C ILE A 88 9.91 9.55 -2.07
N PRO A 89 8.84 9.92 -1.37
CA PRO A 89 7.81 8.97 -1.06
C PRO A 89 6.98 8.68 -2.32
N SER A 90 6.78 7.39 -2.59
CA SER A 90 6.13 6.90 -3.80
C SER A 90 5.23 5.73 -3.44
N PHE A 91 4.07 5.67 -4.08
CA PHE A 91 3.06 4.65 -3.85
C PHE A 91 2.62 4.06 -5.18
N LYS A 92 2.40 2.75 -5.18
CA LYS A 92 1.69 2.04 -6.23
C LYS A 92 0.30 1.68 -5.74
N ALA A 93 -0.72 2.03 -6.51
CA ALA A 93 -2.08 1.60 -6.26
C ALA A 93 -2.39 0.34 -7.06
N PHE A 94 -3.11 -0.58 -6.42
CA PHE A 94 -3.61 -1.79 -7.04
C PHE A 94 -5.10 -1.95 -6.75
N THR A 95 -5.82 -2.51 -7.71
CA THR A 95 -7.18 -2.99 -7.49
C THR A 95 -7.19 -4.28 -6.68
N ALA A 96 -8.37 -4.69 -6.19
CA ALA A 96 -8.56 -6.00 -5.58
C ALA A 96 -8.20 -7.17 -6.54
N ASP A 97 -8.28 -6.93 -7.85
CA ASP A 97 -7.85 -7.86 -8.90
C ASP A 97 -6.34 -7.77 -9.19
N GLY A 98 -5.55 -7.08 -8.37
CA GLY A 98 -4.10 -7.01 -8.50
C GLY A 98 -3.61 -6.29 -9.75
N GLU A 99 -4.46 -5.49 -10.40
CA GLU A 99 -4.07 -4.62 -11.50
C GLU A 99 -3.47 -3.34 -10.95
N GLU A 100 -2.26 -2.99 -11.38
CA GLU A 100 -1.62 -1.73 -11.04
C GLU A 100 -2.36 -0.58 -11.74
N GLN A 101 -2.70 0.46 -10.98
CA GLN A 101 -3.35 1.67 -11.46
C GLN A 101 -2.60 2.90 -10.95
N GLU A 102 -2.77 4.03 -11.64
CA GLU A 102 -2.31 5.31 -11.13
C GLU A 102 -3.09 5.70 -9.87
N MET A 103 -2.39 6.38 -8.96
CA MET A 103 -2.98 6.94 -7.74
C MET A 103 -4.03 7.99 -8.10
N GLN A 104 -5.21 7.88 -7.49
CA GLN A 104 -6.31 8.83 -7.63
C GLN A 104 -6.38 9.77 -6.42
N GLU A 105 -7.09 10.90 -6.57
CA GLU A 105 -7.28 11.88 -5.47
C GLU A 105 -7.83 11.24 -4.18
N VAL A 106 -8.75 10.28 -4.32
CA VAL A 106 -9.33 9.52 -3.19
C VAL A 106 -8.32 8.65 -2.46
N ASP A 107 -7.28 8.17 -3.15
CA ASP A 107 -6.23 7.35 -2.56
C ASP A 107 -5.34 8.22 -1.65
N TYR A 108 -5.07 9.47 -2.07
CA TYR A 108 -4.38 10.44 -1.23
C TYR A 108 -5.21 10.84 -0.01
N ALA A 109 -6.53 10.90 -0.12
CA ALA A 109 -7.41 11.16 1.03
C ALA A 109 -7.33 10.02 2.07
N ALA A 110 -7.22 8.77 1.62
CA ALA A 110 -7.00 7.63 2.51
C ALA A 110 -5.65 7.72 3.23
N LEU A 111 -4.58 8.10 2.52
CA LEU A 111 -3.25 8.29 3.11
C LEU A 111 -3.21 9.47 4.10
N ALA A 112 -3.98 10.53 3.84
CA ALA A 112 -4.04 11.71 4.71
C ALA A 112 -4.79 11.47 6.03
N LYS A 113 -5.50 10.35 6.18
CA LYS A 113 -6.24 10.02 7.40
C LYS A 113 -5.26 9.71 8.53
N VAL A 114 -5.42 10.44 9.66
CA VAL A 114 -4.48 10.39 10.79
C VAL A 114 -4.49 9.06 11.54
N LYS A 115 -5.60 8.32 11.50
CA LYS A 115 -5.78 7.07 12.23
C LYS A 115 -6.35 6.00 11.30
N GLU A 116 -5.67 4.87 11.23
CA GLU A 116 -6.18 3.65 10.60
C GLU A 116 -7.42 3.13 11.35
N ASP A 117 -8.33 2.52 10.61
CA ASP A 117 -9.49 1.86 11.21
C ASP A 117 -9.09 0.49 11.77
N PHE A 118 -8.17 -0.21 11.09
CA PHE A 118 -7.64 -1.50 11.53
C PHE A 118 -6.15 -1.64 11.20
N GLU A 119 -5.37 -2.23 12.11
CA GLU A 119 -4.02 -2.72 11.86
C GLU A 119 -4.06 -4.25 11.86
N VAL A 120 -3.58 -4.86 10.78
CA VAL A 120 -3.57 -6.32 10.62
C VAL A 120 -2.13 -6.79 10.52
N HIS A 121 -1.79 -7.74 11.40
CA HIS A 121 -0.48 -8.35 11.44
C HIS A 121 -0.53 -9.68 10.71
N LEU A 122 0.19 -9.78 9.59
CA LEU A 122 0.24 -10.98 8.79
C LEU A 122 1.26 -11.94 9.39
N THR A 123 0.82 -13.19 9.57
CA THR A 123 1.70 -14.28 10.02
C THR A 123 2.65 -14.70 8.90
N ASP A 124 3.81 -15.23 9.27
CA ASP A 124 4.81 -15.75 8.33
C ASP A 124 4.22 -16.80 7.36
N SER A 125 3.28 -17.62 7.83
CA SER A 125 2.61 -18.62 7.00
C SER A 125 1.77 -17.97 5.90
N PHE A 126 1.12 -16.84 6.18
CA PHE A 126 0.39 -16.08 5.17
C PHE A 126 1.35 -15.39 4.19
N VAL A 127 2.42 -14.77 4.68
CA VAL A 127 3.44 -14.14 3.83
C VAL A 127 4.08 -15.16 2.88
N ARG A 128 4.33 -16.40 3.35
CA ARG A 128 4.80 -17.49 2.48
C ARG A 128 3.79 -17.84 1.38
N ARG A 129 2.48 -17.82 1.68
CA ARG A 129 1.43 -18.03 0.66
C ARG A 129 1.42 -16.90 -0.38
N LEU A 130 1.60 -15.65 0.04
CA LEU A 130 1.71 -14.50 -0.88
C LEU A 130 2.91 -14.69 -1.83
N ARG A 131 4.09 -15.00 -1.30
CA ARG A 131 5.29 -15.28 -2.11
C ARG A 131 5.05 -16.43 -3.08
N ALA A 132 4.44 -17.52 -2.62
CA ALA A 132 4.12 -18.68 -3.46
C ALA A 132 3.11 -18.33 -4.58
N ALA A 133 2.12 -17.47 -4.30
CA ALA A 133 1.16 -17.02 -5.29
C ALA A 133 1.84 -16.24 -6.43
N ASP A 134 2.78 -15.35 -6.10
CA ASP A 134 3.57 -14.64 -7.10
C ASP A 134 4.50 -15.59 -7.87
N SER A 135 5.20 -16.51 -7.19
CA SER A 135 6.08 -17.49 -7.85
C SER A 135 5.33 -18.43 -8.78
N ALA A 136 4.12 -18.86 -8.41
CA ALA A 136 3.30 -19.75 -9.23
C ALA A 136 2.81 -19.06 -10.52
N LYS A 137 2.50 -17.76 -10.45
CA LYS A 137 2.13 -16.98 -11.65
C LYS A 137 3.34 -16.78 -12.57
N MET A 138 4.54 -16.58 -12.02
CA MET A 138 5.78 -16.56 -12.83
C MET A 138 6.03 -17.89 -13.53
N ALA A 139 5.78 -19.02 -12.86
CA ALA A 139 5.95 -20.34 -13.47
C ALA A 139 4.92 -20.67 -14.57
N ALA A 140 3.71 -20.11 -14.51
CA ALA A 140 2.69 -20.30 -15.54
C ALA A 140 2.86 -19.38 -16.77
N ALA A 141 3.78 -18.40 -16.70
CA ALA A 141 4.07 -17.45 -17.77
C ALA A 141 5.36 -17.79 -18.55
N CYS A 142 6.08 -18.84 -18.16
CA CYS A 142 7.24 -19.41 -18.88
C CYS A 142 6.81 -20.61 -19.73
#